data_AF-A0A3S3S7G1-F1
#
_entry.id   AF-A0A3S3S7G1-F1
#
_cell.length_a   1.000
_cell.length_b   1.000
_cell.length_c   1.000
_cell.angle_alpha   90.00
_cell.angle_beta   90.00
_cell.angle_gamma   90.00
#
_symmetry.space_group_name_H-M   'P 1'
#
loop_
_entity.id
_entity.type
_entity.pdbx_description
1 polymer ?
#
loop_
_entity_poly.entity_id
_entity_poly.type
_entity_poly.pdbx_seq_one_letter_code
_entity_poly.pdbx_strand_id
1 'polypeptide(L)'
;MDKAQPIVMNLATAYGDAGASMWYIAWSAIDVLCVWCIYKIHTVHDIQVSQLTRYIMVCFLSLCALQFMRYADRAVFDTNLLIAIYKYVIVSINISVVPFAVYWFVKDIQATKKGIVL
;
A
#
# COMPACT_ATOMS: atom_id res chain seq x y z
N MET A 1 25.36 -4.18 2.59
CA MET A 1 24.09 -4.46 1.89
C MET A 1 23.00 -4.55 2.93
N ASP A 2 22.09 -3.58 2.96
CA ASP A 2 20.96 -3.54 3.90
C ASP A 2 20.10 -4.79 3.74
N LYS A 3 20.06 -5.65 4.77
CA LYS A 3 19.24 -6.87 4.80
C LYS A 3 17.73 -6.59 4.72
N ALA A 4 17.32 -5.33 4.85
CA ALA A 4 15.94 -4.87 4.78
C ALA A 4 15.45 -4.61 3.35
N GLN A 5 16.33 -4.62 2.34
CA GLN A 5 15.90 -4.47 0.95
C GLN A 5 15.27 -5.78 0.49
N PRO A 6 14.00 -5.79 0.01
CA PRO A 6 13.34 -7.03 -0.37
C PRO A 6 14.16 -7.73 -1.45
N ILE A 7 14.30 -9.06 -1.32
CA ILE A 7 15.07 -9.92 -2.24
C ILE A 7 14.66 -9.64 -3.70
N VAL A 8 13.38 -9.38 -3.91
CA VAL A 8 12.80 -9.12 -5.23
C VAL A 8 13.24 -7.75 -5.79
N MET A 9 13.45 -6.73 -4.96
CA MET A 9 14.04 -5.45 -5.40
C MET A 9 15.51 -5.64 -5.77
N ASN A 10 16.27 -6.45 -5.02
CA ASN A 10 17.66 -6.76 -5.39
C ASN A 10 17.74 -7.48 -6.74
N LEU A 11 16.81 -8.41 -6.99
CA LEU A 11 16.67 -9.09 -8.28
C LEU A 11 16.31 -8.09 -9.40
N ALA A 12 15.38 -7.17 -9.15
CA ALA A 12 15.00 -6.14 -10.12
C ALA A 12 16.18 -5.20 -10.44
N THR A 13 16.97 -4.80 -9.45
CA THR A 13 18.16 -3.96 -9.67
C THR A 13 19.33 -4.66 -10.35
N ALA A 14 19.29 -5.99 -10.47
CA ALA A 14 20.34 -6.75 -11.17
C ALA A 14 20.37 -6.46 -12.69
N TYR A 15 19.28 -5.93 -13.24
CA TYR A 15 19.13 -5.59 -14.66
C TYR A 15 19.34 -4.09 -14.96
N GLY A 16 20.02 -3.36 -14.07
CA GLY A 16 20.26 -1.92 -14.21
C GLY A 16 19.01 -1.06 -13.93
N ASP A 17 18.99 0.17 -14.47
CA ASP A 17 17.95 1.17 -14.15
C ASP A 17 16.56 0.80 -14.69
N ALA A 18 16.50 0.00 -15.75
CA ALA A 18 15.24 -0.50 -16.30
C ALA A 18 14.50 -1.40 -15.30
N GLY A 19 15.23 -2.28 -14.60
CA GLY A 19 14.62 -3.19 -13.62
C GLY A 19 14.14 -2.47 -12.35
N ALA A 20 14.88 -1.45 -11.90
CA ALA A 20 14.40 -0.58 -10.83
C ALA A 20 13.12 0.20 -11.23
N SER A 21 13.03 0.66 -12.48
CA SER A 21 11.84 1.35 -12.98
C SER A 21 10.62 0.43 -13.05
N MET A 22 10.79 -0.79 -13.57
CA MET A 22 9.73 -1.80 -13.61
C MET A 22 9.24 -2.18 -12.21
N TRP A 23 10.12 -2.19 -11.21
CA TRP A 23 9.75 -2.43 -9.82
C TRP A 23 8.72 -1.42 -9.33
N TYR A 24 9.02 -0.12 -9.40
CA TYR A 24 8.12 0.92 -8.91
C TYR A 24 6.78 0.94 -9.68
N ILE A 25 6.83 0.74 -11.00
CA ILE A 25 5.64 0.68 -11.86
C ILE A 25 4.76 -0.52 -11.51
N ALA A 26 5.34 -1.71 -11.34
CA ALA A 26 4.58 -2.92 -11.03
C ALA A 26 3.85 -2.80 -9.69
N TRP A 27 4.53 -2.31 -8.65
CA TRP A 27 3.90 -2.12 -7.33
C TRP A 27 2.84 -1.02 -7.34
N SER A 28 3.12 0.11 -7.99
CA SER A 28 2.13 1.19 -8.14
C SER A 28 0.89 0.71 -8.92
N ALA A 29 1.06 -0.10 -9.96
CA ALA A 29 -0.04 -0.68 -10.72
C ALA A 29 -0.88 -1.64 -9.87
N ILE A 30 -0.25 -2.46 -9.02
CA ILE A 30 -0.95 -3.33 -8.07
C ILE A 30 -1.76 -2.49 -7.06
N ASP A 31 -1.16 -1.46 -6.47
CA ASP A 31 -1.85 -0.59 -5.51
C ASP A 31 -3.09 0.08 -6.15
N VAL A 32 -2.95 0.60 -7.38
CA VAL A 32 -4.07 1.18 -8.14
C VAL A 32 -5.14 0.13 -8.44
N LEU A 33 -4.75 -1.09 -8.83
CA LEU A 33 -5.68 -2.18 -9.11
C LEU A 33 -6.44 -2.57 -7.83
N CYS A 34 -5.78 -2.64 -6.68
CA CYS A 34 -6.42 -2.90 -5.39
C CYS A 34 -7.46 -1.83 -5.04
N VAL A 35 -7.12 -0.54 -5.17
CA VAL A 35 -8.06 0.55 -4.95
C VAL A 35 -9.25 0.47 -5.91
N TRP A 36 -9.00 0.17 -7.18
CA TRP A 36 -10.05 -0.01 -8.18
C TRP A 36 -10.99 -1.17 -7.85
N CYS A 37 -10.46 -2.32 -7.41
CA CYS A 37 -11.25 -3.46 -6.96
C CYS A 37 -12.15 -3.10 -5.77
N ILE A 38 -11.60 -2.41 -4.76
CA ILE A 38 -12.36 -1.93 -3.60
C ILE A 38 -13.49 -1.00 -4.06
N TYR A 39 -13.16 -0.02 -4.90
CA TYR A 39 -14.13 0.92 -5.45
C TYR A 39 -15.25 0.22 -6.22
N LYS A 40 -14.92 -0.74 -7.09
CA LYS A 40 -15.90 -1.51 -7.86
C LYS A 40 -16.80 -2.35 -6.98
N ILE A 41 -16.25 -3.01 -5.95
CA ILE A 41 -17.05 -3.82 -5.01
C ILE A 41 -18.07 -2.94 -4.30
N HIS A 42 -17.63 -1.79 -3.76
CA HIS A 42 -18.52 -0.85 -3.08
C HIS A 42 -19.60 -0.28 -4.00
N THR A 43 -19.24 0.06 -5.25
CA THR A 43 -20.19 0.62 -6.22
C THR A 43 -21.20 -0.42 -6.71
N VAL A 44 -20.78 -1.68 -6.91
CA VAL A 44 -21.65 -2.74 -7.43
C VAL A 44 -22.61 -3.28 -6.36
N HIS A 45 -22.17 -3.35 -5.11
CA HIS A 45 -22.95 -3.94 -4.01
C HIS A 45 -23.65 -2.89 -3.13
N ASP A 46 -23.50 -1.60 -3.43
CA ASP A 46 -24.02 -0.47 -2.64
C ASP A 46 -23.71 -0.57 -1.13
N ILE A 47 -22.53 -1.12 -0.82
CA ILE A 47 -22.09 -1.34 0.56
C ILE A 47 -21.56 -0.01 1.08
N GLN A 48 -22.10 0.45 2.21
CA GLN A 48 -21.57 1.64 2.88
C GLN A 48 -20.08 1.48 3.19
N VAL A 49 -19.29 2.51 2.90
CA VAL A 49 -17.84 2.47 3.10
C VAL A 49 -17.53 2.55 4.60
N SER A 50 -17.16 1.40 5.19
CA SER A 50 -16.76 1.30 6.58
C SER A 50 -15.46 2.07 6.85
N GLN A 51 -15.21 2.37 8.13
CA GLN A 51 -13.98 3.03 8.56
C GLN A 51 -12.73 2.20 8.20
N LEU A 52 -12.85 0.87 8.24
CA LEU A 52 -11.79 -0.04 7.81
C LEU A 52 -11.45 0.14 6.33
N THR A 53 -12.45 0.16 5.45
CA THR A 53 -12.21 0.35 4.02
C THR A 53 -11.56 1.71 3.74
N ARG A 54 -12.00 2.78 4.41
CA ARG A 54 -11.37 4.11 4.27
C ARG A 54 -9.90 4.08 4.67
N TYR A 55 -9.58 3.45 5.81
CA TYR A 55 -8.20 3.29 6.28
C TYR A 55 -7.34 2.55 5.25
N ILE A 56 -7.81 1.40 4.75
CA ILE A 56 -7.11 0.60 3.76
C ILE A 56 -6.87 1.40 2.46
N MET A 57 -7.86 2.16 1.99
CA MET A 57 -7.69 3.02 0.81
C MET A 57 -6.61 4.09 1.01
N VAL A 58 -6.55 4.72 2.19
CA VAL A 58 -5.50 5.71 2.50
C VAL A 58 -4.12 5.05 2.55
N CYS A 59 -4.01 3.82 3.08
CA CYS A 59 -2.76 3.06 3.06
C CYS A 59 -2.29 2.81 1.62
N PHE A 60 -3.16 2.30 0.74
CA PHE A 60 -2.80 2.06 -0.67
C PHE A 60 -2.42 3.34 -1.41
N LEU A 61 -3.15 4.44 -1.19
CA LEU A 61 -2.81 5.73 -1.79
C LEU A 61 -1.45 6.23 -1.31
N SER A 62 -1.14 6.07 -0.02
CA SER A 62 0.14 6.47 0.56
C SER A 62 1.29 5.64 0.00
N LEU A 63 1.10 4.33 -0.18
CA LEU A 63 2.06 3.45 -0.83
C LEU A 63 2.30 3.89 -2.29
N CYS A 64 1.23 4.14 -3.04
CA CYS A 64 1.32 4.59 -4.43
C CYS A 64 2.08 5.93 -4.56
N ALA A 65 1.79 6.90 -3.68
CA ALA A 65 2.51 8.17 -3.64
C ALA A 65 4.00 7.98 -3.33
N LEU A 66 4.33 7.06 -2.42
CA LEU A 66 5.71 6.72 -2.06
C LEU A 66 6.47 6.03 -3.20
N GLN A 67 5.81 5.13 -3.95
CA GLN A 67 6.37 4.52 -5.17
C GLN A 67 6.71 5.61 -6.20
N PHE A 68 5.80 6.56 -6.42
CA PHE A 68 6.00 7.66 -7.36
C PHE A 68 7.12 8.60 -6.91
N MET A 69 7.14 9.03 -5.64
CA MET A 69 8.20 9.88 -5.10
C MET A 69 9.58 9.22 -5.22
N ARG A 70 9.68 7.92 -4.95
CA ARG A 70 10.96 7.21 -5.06
C ARG A 70 11.38 7.00 -6.51
N TYR A 71 10.42 6.78 -7.41
CA TYR A 71 10.69 6.75 -8.85
C TYR A 71 11.23 8.12 -9.32
N ALA A 72 10.60 9.23 -8.93
CA ALA A 72 11.07 10.57 -9.27
C ALA A 72 12.47 10.88 -8.69
N ASP A 73 12.72 10.56 -7.42
CA ASP A 73 14.03 10.70 -6.75
C ASP A 73 15.14 10.02 -7.55
N ARG A 74 14.88 8.82 -8.07
CA ARG A 74 15.89 8.02 -8.78
C ARG A 74 15.97 8.35 -10.28
N ALA A 75 14.86 8.61 -10.95
CA ALA A 75 14.83 8.82 -12.40
C ALA A 75 15.04 10.28 -12.82
N VAL A 76 14.63 11.25 -11.99
CA VAL A 76 14.71 12.68 -12.30
C VAL A 76 15.89 13.33 -11.60
N PHE A 77 16.10 13.01 -10.33
CA PHE A 77 17.13 13.66 -9.51
C PHE A 77 18.41 12.84 -9.38
N ASP A 78 18.40 11.55 -9.77
CA ASP A 78 19.49 10.58 -9.57
C ASP A 78 20.02 10.57 -8.12
N THR A 79 19.12 10.84 -7.17
CA THR A 79 19.42 10.87 -5.74
C THR A 79 18.91 9.61 -5.03
N ASN A 80 19.53 9.28 -3.90
CA ASN A 80 19.16 8.14 -3.05
C ASN A 80 18.66 8.57 -1.67
N LEU A 81 18.13 9.79 -1.55
CA LEU A 81 17.76 10.39 -0.27
C LEU A 81 16.51 9.73 0.33
N LEU A 82 15.55 9.32 -0.50
CA LEU A 82 14.27 8.78 -0.04
C LEU A 82 14.31 7.28 0.26
N ILE A 83 15.46 6.60 0.14
CA ILE A 83 15.54 5.15 0.30
C ILE A 83 15.18 4.69 1.72
N ALA A 84 15.62 5.43 2.75
CA ALA A 84 15.33 5.09 4.14
C ALA A 84 13.83 5.26 4.42
N ILE A 85 13.26 6.39 4.02
CA ILE A 85 11.83 6.70 4.17
C ILE A 85 10.99 5.65 3.44
N TYR A 86 11.35 5.32 2.20
CA TYR A 86 10.68 4.28 1.41
C TYR A 86 10.62 2.94 2.15
N LYS A 87 11.76 2.47 2.67
CA LYS A 87 11.86 1.19 3.39
C LYS A 87 11.02 1.18 4.66
N TYR A 88 11.17 2.20 5.51
CA TYR A 88 10.48 2.22 6.79
C TYR A 88 8.97 2.42 6.64
N VAL A 89 8.53 3.33 5.76
CA VAL A 89 7.10 3.60 5.58
C VAL A 89 6.35 2.39 5.04
N ILE A 90 6.91 1.65 4.07
CA ILE A 90 6.27 0.43 3.55
C ILE A 90 6.10 -0.61 4.66
N VAL A 91 7.16 -0.84 5.44
CA VAL A 91 7.11 -1.80 6.55
C VAL A 91 6.12 -1.35 7.62
N SER A 92 6.13 -0.07 8.00
CA SER A 92 5.20 0.50 8.97
C SER A 92 3.75 0.37 8.52
N ILE A 93 3.44 0.68 7.25
CA ILE A 93 2.08 0.53 6.71
C ILE A 93 1.67 -0.95 6.76
N ASN A 94 2.48 -1.86 6.24
CA ASN A 94 2.14 -3.29 6.23
C ASN A 94 1.94 -3.88 7.63
N ILE A 95 2.79 -3.50 8.60
CA ILE A 95 2.64 -3.93 10.00
C ILE A 95 1.41 -3.30 10.64
N SER A 96 1.07 -2.05 10.33
CA SER A 96 -0.09 -1.37 10.90
C SER A 96 -1.42 -1.91 10.37
N VAL A 97 -1.48 -2.31 9.09
CA VAL A 97 -2.74 -2.74 8.46
C VAL A 97 -3.34 -3.94 9.19
N VAL A 98 -2.52 -4.90 9.63
CA VAL A 98 -2.99 -6.13 10.31
C VAL A 98 -3.73 -5.84 11.63
N PRO A 99 -3.13 -5.17 12.65
CA PRO A 99 -3.81 -4.91 13.91
C PRO A 99 -5.00 -3.96 13.75
N PHE A 100 -4.92 -2.95 12.87
CA PHE A 100 -6.07 -2.07 12.61
C PHE A 100 -7.21 -2.83 11.92
N ALA A 101 -6.92 -3.71 10.96
CA ALA A 101 -7.93 -4.55 10.33
C ALA A 101 -8.63 -5.45 11.35
N VAL A 102 -7.88 -6.12 12.22
CA VAL A 102 -8.44 -6.95 13.29
C VAL A 102 -9.30 -6.12 14.25
N TYR A 103 -8.81 -4.96 14.69
CA TYR A 103 -9.53 -4.08 15.61
C TYR A 103 -10.89 -3.64 15.04
N TRP A 104 -10.91 -3.13 13.81
CA TRP A 104 -12.14 -2.67 13.18
C TRP A 104 -13.08 -3.83 12.84
N PHE A 105 -12.55 -4.97 12.39
CA PHE A 105 -13.36 -6.15 12.10
C PHE A 105 -14.05 -6.70 13.36
N VAL A 106 -13.33 -6.76 14.50
CA VAL A 106 -13.92 -7.17 15.78
C VAL A 106 -15.02 -6.18 16.21
N LYS A 107 -14.81 -4.87 16.03
CA LYS A 107 -15.83 -3.87 16.34
C LYS A 107 -17.07 -4.00 15.46
N ASP A 108 -16.90 -4.23 14.16
CA ASP A 108 -18.01 -4.43 13.24
C ASP A 108 -18.80 -5.69 13.60
N ILE A 109 -18.13 -6.81 13.93
CA ILE A 109 -18.81 -8.03 14.41
C ILE A 109 -19.60 -7.75 15.70
N GLN A 110 -19.01 -7.02 16.65
CA GLN A 110 -19.68 -6.68 17.90
C GLN A 110 -20.88 -5.75 17.70
N ALA A 111 -20.81 -4.81 16.76
CA ALA A 111 -21.92 -3.93 16.39
C ALA A 111 -23.09 -4.73 15.80
N THR A 112 -22.79 -5.61 14.84
CA THR A 112 -23.79 -6.52 14.23
C THR A 112 -24.43 -7.43 15.28
N LYS A 113 -23.65 -8.00 16.21
CA LYS A 113 -24.17 -8.84 17.30
C LYS A 113 -25.07 -8.08 18.28
N LYS A 114 -24.86 -6.78 18.46
CA LYS A 114 -25.68 -5.93 19.34
C LYS A 114 -26.95 -5.40 18.65
N GLY A 115 -27.21 -5.79 17.41
CA GLY A 115 -28.37 -5.30 16.64
C GLY A 115 -28.28 -3.82 16.28
N ILE A 116 -27.11 -3.20 16.45
CA ILE A 116 -26.85 -1.85 15.95
C ILE A 116 -26.54 -2.01 14.47
N VAL A 117 -27.59 -1.97 13.66
CA VAL A 117 -27.48 -1.83 12.21
C VAL A 117 -27.03 -0.40 11.96
N LEU A 118 -25.77 -0.24 11.55
CA LEU A 118 -25.24 1.01 10.98
C LEU A 118 -25.76 1.17 9.56
#